data_AF-A0A7S3TNE9-F1
#
_entry.id   AF-A0A7S3TNE9-F1
#
_cell.length_a   1.000
_cell.length_b   1.000
_cell.length_c   1.000
_cell.angle_alpha   90.00
_cell.angle_beta   90.00
_cell.angle_gamma   90.00
#
_symmetry.space_group_name_H-M   'P 1'
#
loop_
_entity.id
_entity.type
_entity.pdbx_description
1 polymer ?
#
loop_
_entity_poly.entity_id
_entity_poly.type
_entity_poly.pdbx_seq_one_letter_code
_entity_poly.pdbx_strand_id
1 'polypeptide(L)'
;SQVGCRYGCAFCETGRLGLLRSLLAEEIVAQVALAVHVLGLRVANVVFMGMGEPLDNLDAVIQAIKVMTDPLGFALPLSSITISTSGEAPAIPRLLEALPRARLAFSLH
;
A
#
# COMPACT_ATOMS: atom_id res chain seq x y z
N SER A 1 -1.55 -1.85 -4.64
CA SER A 1 -0.46 -0.92 -4.99
C SER A 1 -0.20 -0.82 -6.49
N GLN A 2 -0.41 -1.91 -7.23
CA GLN A 2 -0.20 -1.94 -8.68
C GLN A 2 -1.33 -2.77 -9.34
N VAL A 3 -1.43 -2.69 -10.67
CA VAL A 3 -2.20 -3.65 -11.47
C VAL A 3 -1.24 -4.75 -11.91
N GLY A 4 -1.38 -5.92 -11.31
CA GLY A 4 -0.42 -7.01 -11.45
C GLY A 4 0.80 -6.85 -10.53
N CYS A 5 1.80 -7.72 -10.66
CA CYS A 5 3.03 -7.68 -9.87
C CYS A 5 4.22 -8.25 -10.66
N ARG A 6 5.40 -7.62 -10.56
CA ARG A 6 6.62 -8.04 -11.28
C ARG A 6 7.32 -9.24 -10.63
N TYR A 7 7.20 -9.39 -9.31
CA TYR A 7 7.97 -10.38 -8.55
C TYR A 7 7.65 -11.84 -8.91
N GLY A 8 6.49 -12.10 -9.54
CA GLY A 8 6.23 -13.42 -10.13
C GLY A 8 6.23 -14.59 -9.15
N CYS A 9 5.94 -14.35 -7.87
CA CYS A 9 5.91 -15.39 -6.84
C CYS A 9 5.03 -16.56 -7.31
N ALA A 10 5.58 -17.78 -7.34
CA ALA A 10 4.92 -18.94 -7.96
C ALA A 10 3.57 -19.31 -7.33
N PHE A 11 3.38 -18.94 -6.07
CA PHE A 11 2.14 -19.14 -5.31
C PHE A 11 1.14 -17.99 -5.43
N CYS A 12 1.51 -16.87 -6.06
CA CYS A 12 0.69 -15.66 -6.15
C CYS A 12 0.08 -15.51 -7.54
N GLU A 13 -1.26 -15.58 -7.63
CA GLU A 13 -1.97 -15.43 -8.90
C GLU A 13 -1.73 -14.05 -9.54
N THR A 14 -1.56 -13.00 -8.73
CA THR A 14 -1.19 -11.66 -9.21
C THR A 14 0.19 -11.62 -9.89
N GLY A 15 1.13 -12.46 -9.44
CA GLY A 15 2.45 -12.59 -10.05
C GLY A 15 2.39 -13.22 -11.44
N ARG A 16 1.43 -14.12 -11.68
CA ARG A 16 1.25 -14.78 -13.00
C ARG A 16 0.71 -13.84 -14.07
N LEU A 17 -0.03 -12.81 -13.67
CA LEU A 17 -0.50 -11.75 -14.58
C LEU A 17 0.64 -10.86 -15.10
N GLY A 18 1.78 -10.85 -14.42
CA GLY A 18 2.85 -9.88 -14.67
C GLY A 18 2.48 -8.47 -14.22
N LEU A 19 3.43 -7.53 -14.28
CA LEU A 19 3.17 -6.13 -13.97
C LEU A 19 2.63 -5.40 -15.21
N LEU A 20 1.43 -4.83 -15.10
CA LEU A 20 0.87 -3.97 -16.16
C LEU A 20 1.22 -2.50 -15.92
N ARG A 21 0.90 -1.97 -14.73
CA ARG A 21 1.25 -0.60 -14.33
C ARG A 21 1.17 -0.40 -12.83
N SER A 22 1.86 0.65 -12.34
CA SER A 22 1.66 1.17 -10.99
C SER A 22 0.35 1.96 -10.89
N LEU A 23 -0.27 1.92 -9.71
CA LEU A 23 -1.43 2.77 -9.41
C LEU A 23 -0.97 4.18 -9.04
N LEU A 24 -1.75 5.18 -9.42
CA LEU A 24 -1.61 6.54 -8.92
C LEU A 24 -2.08 6.63 -7.45
N ALA A 25 -1.65 7.67 -6.73
CA ALA A 25 -2.00 7.83 -5.32
C ALA A 25 -3.50 7.93 -5.12
N GLU A 26 -4.21 8.65 -6.00
CA GLU A 26 -5.66 8.79 -5.99
C GLU A 26 -6.38 7.45 -6.24
N GLU A 27 -5.82 6.55 -7.03
CA GLU A 27 -6.41 5.21 -7.25
C GLU A 27 -6.25 4.31 -6.03
N ILE A 28 -5.18 4.51 -5.25
CA ILE A 28 -4.97 3.83 -3.96
C ILE A 28 -5.95 4.39 -2.92
N VAL A 29 -6.03 5.72 -2.79
CA VAL A 29 -6.93 6.39 -1.85
C VAL A 29 -8.40 6.10 -2.17
N ALA A 30 -8.77 6.04 -3.45
CA ALA A 30 -10.14 5.74 -3.89
C ALA A 30 -10.66 4.40 -3.35
N GLN A 31 -9.80 3.41 -3.13
CA GLN A 31 -10.22 2.13 -2.55
C GLN A 31 -10.73 2.28 -1.12
N VAL A 32 -10.04 3.10 -0.30
CA VAL A 32 -10.49 3.43 1.06
C VAL A 32 -11.73 4.33 1.01
N ALA A 33 -11.75 5.31 0.11
CA ALA A 33 -12.90 6.20 -0.09
C ALA A 33 -14.18 5.42 -0.45
N LEU A 34 -14.09 4.45 -1.36
CA LEU A 34 -15.18 3.57 -1.74
C LEU A 34 -15.67 2.74 -0.55
N ALA A 35 -14.75 2.14 0.22
CA ALA A 35 -15.10 1.35 1.39
C ALA A 35 -15.87 2.18 2.43
N VAL A 36 -15.42 3.41 2.70
CA VAL A 36 -16.04 4.29 3.71
C VAL A 36 -17.35 4.90 3.21
N HIS A 37 -17.35 5.51 2.04
CA HIS A 37 -18.46 6.37 1.59
C HIS A 37 -19.51 5.65 0.76
N VAL A 38 -19.13 4.59 0.04
CA VAL A 38 -20.08 3.83 -0.80
C VAL A 38 -20.57 2.58 -0.09
N LEU A 39 -19.66 1.85 0.56
CA LEU A 39 -20.02 0.62 1.30
C LEU A 39 -20.42 0.89 2.76
N GLY A 40 -20.20 2.10 3.28
CA GLY A 40 -20.53 2.46 4.66
C GLY A 40 -19.69 1.74 5.72
N LEU A 41 -18.52 1.22 5.34
CA LEU A 41 -17.66 0.45 6.23
C LEU A 41 -16.79 1.38 7.10
N ARG A 42 -16.69 1.06 8.38
CA ARG A 42 -15.72 1.72 9.27
C ARG A 42 -14.34 1.12 9.05
N VAL A 43 -13.47 1.85 8.38
CA VAL A 43 -12.06 1.46 8.18
C VAL A 43 -11.26 1.85 9.41
N ALA A 44 -10.75 0.85 10.14
CA ALA A 44 -9.91 1.06 11.32
C ALA A 44 -8.42 0.75 11.07
N ASN A 45 -8.11 -0.08 10.07
CA ASN A 45 -6.75 -0.45 9.69
C ASN A 45 -6.67 -0.62 8.18
N VAL A 46 -5.51 -0.29 7.61
CA VAL A 46 -5.22 -0.47 6.18
C VAL A 46 -3.96 -1.30 6.03
N VAL A 47 -4.03 -2.36 5.23
CA VAL A 47 -2.90 -3.25 4.97
C VAL A 47 -2.59 -3.29 3.47
N PHE A 48 -1.36 -2.97 3.09
CA PHE A 48 -0.89 -3.05 1.71
C PHE A 48 -0.47 -4.48 1.39
N MET A 49 -1.47 -5.36 1.25
CA MET A 49 -1.32 -6.78 0.87
C MET A 49 -2.21 -7.17 -0.31
N GLY A 50 -2.72 -6.17 -1.04
CA GLY A 50 -3.45 -6.38 -2.29
C GLY A 50 -2.50 -6.69 -3.45
N MET A 51 -2.90 -6.29 -4.65
CA MET A 51 -2.08 -6.50 -5.85
C MET A 51 -0.85 -5.58 -5.91
N GLY A 52 0.30 -6.15 -6.26
CA GLY A 52 1.56 -5.43 -6.50
C GLY A 52 2.48 -5.33 -5.28
N GLU A 53 3.75 -5.05 -5.54
CA GLU A 53 4.75 -4.73 -4.52
C GLU A 53 4.66 -3.23 -4.16
N PRO A 54 4.36 -2.85 -2.91
CA PRO A 54 4.26 -1.46 -2.52
C PRO A 54 5.56 -0.67 -2.68
N LEU A 55 6.72 -1.28 -2.46
CA LEU A 55 8.01 -0.58 -2.57
C LEU A 55 8.37 -0.23 -4.02
N ASP A 56 7.99 -1.09 -5.00
CA ASP A 56 8.08 -0.78 -6.44
C ASP A 56 7.22 0.43 -6.86
N ASN A 57 6.31 0.89 -6.00
CA ASN A 57 5.45 2.06 -6.21
C ASN A 57 5.50 3.04 -5.02
N LEU A 58 6.70 3.21 -4.44
CA LEU A 58 6.88 3.90 -3.16
C LEU A 58 6.31 5.32 -3.12
N ASP A 59 6.52 6.11 -4.17
CA ASP A 59 6.07 7.51 -4.22
C ASP A 59 4.55 7.65 -4.11
N ALA A 60 3.81 6.87 -4.90
CA ALA A 60 2.35 6.87 -4.86
C ALA A 60 1.82 6.29 -3.53
N VAL A 61 2.49 5.26 -3.00
CA VAL A 61 2.15 4.66 -1.70
C VAL A 61 2.34 5.66 -0.56
N ILE A 62 3.48 6.36 -0.49
CA ILE A 62 3.73 7.39 0.52
C ILE A 62 2.68 8.49 0.41
N GLN A 63 2.40 8.99 -0.80
CA GLN A 63 1.43 10.05 -0.99
C GLN A 63 0.01 9.61 -0.58
N ALA A 64 -0.40 8.39 -0.94
CA ALA A 64 -1.69 7.84 -0.53
C ALA A 64 -1.80 7.71 0.99
N ILE A 65 -0.74 7.22 1.65
CA ILE A 65 -0.71 7.11 3.11
C ILE A 65 -0.81 8.48 3.77
N LYS A 66 -0.10 9.49 3.27
CA LYS A 66 -0.21 10.86 3.79
C LYS A 66 -1.66 11.36 3.75
N VAL A 67 -2.35 11.17 2.63
CA VAL A 67 -3.78 11.54 2.49
C VAL A 67 -4.68 10.74 3.46
N MET A 68 -4.42 9.44 3.64
CA MET A 68 -5.16 8.61 4.58
C MET A 68 -4.97 9.04 6.05
N THR A 69 -3.77 9.51 6.39
CA THR A 69 -3.43 9.95 7.75
C THR A 69 -3.69 11.42 8.01
N ASP A 70 -4.00 12.20 6.98
CA ASP A 70 -4.27 13.64 7.11
C ASP A 70 -5.52 13.86 7.99
N PRO A 71 -5.48 14.78 8.97
CA PRO A 71 -6.63 15.12 9.80
C PRO A 71 -7.85 15.63 9.01
N LEU A 72 -7.63 16.24 7.84
CA LEU A 72 -8.68 16.67 6.92
C LEU A 72 -9.08 15.58 5.91
N GLY A 73 -8.35 14.47 5.88
CA GLY A 73 -8.65 13.28 5.08
C GLY A 73 -9.41 12.24 5.88
N PHE A 74 -8.88 11.02 5.94
CA PHE A 74 -9.50 9.91 6.68
C PHE A 74 -9.12 9.87 8.16
N ALA A 75 -8.18 10.74 8.59
CA ALA A 75 -7.68 10.84 9.96
C ALA A 75 -7.27 9.49 10.57
N LEU A 76 -6.77 8.56 9.74
CA LEU A 76 -6.29 7.27 10.22
C LEU A 76 -4.97 7.46 10.97
N PRO A 77 -4.78 6.83 12.14
CA PRO A 77 -3.48 6.87 12.79
C PRO A 77 -2.48 6.11 11.93
N LEU A 78 -1.28 6.66 11.72
CA LEU A 78 -0.23 6.02 10.91
C LEU A 78 0.11 4.60 11.41
N SER A 79 -0.03 4.36 12.72
CA SER A 79 0.17 3.05 13.35
C SER A 79 -0.88 1.99 12.98
N SER A 80 -1.99 2.36 12.34
CA SER A 80 -3.01 1.44 11.78
C SER A 80 -2.72 1.04 10.34
N ILE A 81 -1.65 1.57 9.75
CA ILE A 81 -1.24 1.28 8.39
C ILE A 81 -0.08 0.29 8.41
N THR A 82 -0.25 -0.82 7.70
CA THR A 82 0.79 -1.86 7.54
C THR A 82 1.19 -1.99 6.08
N ILE A 83 2.48 -1.89 5.81
CA ILE A 83 3.07 -2.01 4.48
C ILE A 83 3.76 -3.36 4.41
N SER A 84 3.28 -4.25 3.53
CA SER A 84 3.94 -5.54 3.29
C SER A 84 4.88 -5.43 2.10
N THR A 85 6.07 -6.02 2.21
CA THR A 85 7.03 -6.07 1.09
C THR A 85 7.67 -7.45 0.98
N SER A 86 7.96 -7.87 -0.26
CA SER A 86 8.78 -9.04 -0.58
C SER A 86 10.28 -8.76 -0.52
N GLY A 87 10.71 -7.57 -0.07
CA GLY A 87 12.08 -7.33 0.34
C GLY A 87 12.91 -6.42 -0.57
N GLU A 88 12.34 -5.33 -1.09
CA GLU A 88 13.12 -4.29 -1.78
C GLU A 88 13.96 -3.46 -0.75
N ALA A 89 15.04 -4.05 -0.26
CA ALA A 89 15.87 -3.50 0.82
C ALA A 89 16.30 -2.03 0.62
N PRO A 90 16.66 -1.56 -0.60
CA PRO A 90 17.05 -0.16 -0.81
C PRO A 90 15.92 0.86 -0.59
N ALA A 91 14.66 0.47 -0.74
CA ALA A 91 13.52 1.37 -0.63
C ALA A 91 13.02 1.52 0.83
N ILE A 92 13.40 0.60 1.71
CA ILE A 92 12.97 0.59 3.12
C ILE A 92 13.46 1.83 3.90
N PRO A 93 14.72 2.29 3.82
CA PRO A 93 15.15 3.50 4.53
C PRO A 93 14.31 4.72 4.13
N ARG A 94 14.08 4.91 2.82
CA ARG A 94 13.28 6.00 2.28
C ARG A 94 11.83 5.94 2.77
N LEU A 95 11.26 4.74 2.87
CA LEU A 95 9.93 4.53 3.44
C LEU A 95 9.88 4.94 4.92
N LEU A 96 10.86 4.49 5.72
CA LEU A 96 10.91 4.76 7.16
C LEU A 96 11.14 6.26 7.46
N GLU A 97 11.94 6.94 6.64
CA GLU A 97 12.11 8.40 6.73
C GLU A 97 10.79 9.15 6.44
N ALA A 98 10.06 8.72 5.41
CA ALA A 98 8.80 9.34 5.04
C ALA A 98 7.66 9.01 6.02
N LEU A 99 7.66 7.82 6.62
CA LEU A 99 6.57 7.26 7.41
C LEU A 99 7.10 6.55 8.69
N PRO A 100 7.67 7.29 9.67
CA PRO A 100 8.45 6.74 10.79
C PRO A 100 7.66 5.89 11.80
N ARG A 101 6.34 5.75 11.65
CA ARG A 101 5.48 4.93 12.53
C ARG A 101 4.58 3.96 11.78
N ALA A 102 4.75 3.81 10.47
CA ALA A 102 4.04 2.78 9.71
C ALA A 102 4.54 1.40 10.15
N ARG A 103 3.65 0.41 10.18
CA ARG A 103 4.05 -0.97 10.43
C ARG A 103 4.63 -1.56 9.15
N LEU A 104 5.74 -2.28 9.24
CA LEU A 104 6.35 -2.98 8.12
C LEU A 104 6.19 -4.49 8.32
N ALA A 105 5.72 -5.19 7.29
CA ALA A 105 5.62 -6.64 7.24
C ALA A 105 6.51 -7.16 6.12
N PHE A 106 7.19 -8.29 6.37
CA PHE A 106 8.08 -8.92 5.40
C PHE A 106 7.48 -10.23 4.91
N SER A 107 7.36 -10.38 3.59
CA SER A 107 6.94 -11.62 2.94
C SER A 107 8.18 -12.46 2.62
N LEU A 108 8.46 -13.47 3.45
CA LEU A 108 9.70 -14.27 3.41
C LEU A 108 9.60 -15.55 2.56
N HIS A 109 8.43 -15.85 1.99
CA HIS A 109 8.14 -17.07 1.25
C HIS A 109 8.30 -16.91 -0.26
#